data_AF-A0A2S2R554-F1
#
_entry.id   AF-A0A2S2R554-F1
#
_cell.length_a   1.000
_cell.length_b   1.000
_cell.length_c   1.000
_cell.angle_alpha   90.00
_cell.angle_beta   90.00
_cell.angle_gamma   90.00
#
_symmetry.space_group_name_H-M   'P 1'
#
loop_
_entity.id
_entity.type
_entity.pdbx_description
1 polymer ?
#
loop_
_entity_poly.entity_id
_entity_poly.type
_entity_poly.pdbx_seq_one_letter_code
_entity_poly.pdbx_strand_id
1 'polypeptide(L)'
;IFFENDNVVGKNGFKWQSKCNLIPSTSKISSKNIVHITPGPLGNALFSNEPVECFLLFFSSDLFAKIISHTNEEIVLQKQKYAQNVQNKSTFQNINLNEFKGLLGILIASAAMKNNHLNAVNLFDHSLCGYRYRSTMSLASRAAAKGGLGGSFAPGGKFLGAAKYKNIFFF
;
A
#
# COMPACT_ATOMS: atom_id res chain seq x y z
N ILE A 1 5.37 31.50 -37.03
CA ILE A 1 5.00 30.30 -37.79
C ILE A 1 3.49 30.19 -37.67
N PHE A 2 2.76 30.58 -38.71
CA PHE A 2 1.32 30.35 -38.77
C PHE A 2 1.14 28.90 -39.23
N PHE A 3 0.50 28.07 -38.39
CA PHE A 3 0.22 26.69 -38.75
C PHE A 3 -1.03 26.70 -39.65
N GLU A 4 -0.82 26.59 -40.97
CA GLU A 4 -1.88 26.55 -41.99
C GLU A 4 -2.84 25.34 -41.83
N ASN A 5 -2.49 24.37 -40.97
CA ASN A 5 -3.26 23.14 -40.77
C ASN A 5 -3.40 22.81 -39.27
N ASP A 6 -4.65 22.76 -38.78
CA ASP A 6 -5.04 22.51 -37.38
C ASP A 6 -4.77 21.08 -36.86
N ASN A 7 -3.96 20.29 -37.56
CA ASN A 7 -3.75 18.87 -37.28
C ASN A 7 -2.26 18.54 -37.15
N VAL A 8 -1.87 17.97 -36.01
CA VAL A 8 -0.52 17.49 -35.72
C VAL A 8 -0.52 15.96 -35.78
N VAL A 9 0.24 15.36 -36.68
CA VAL A 9 0.28 13.89 -36.83
C VAL A 9 1.47 13.29 -36.09
N GLY A 10 1.20 12.36 -35.19
CA GLY A 10 2.21 11.57 -34.48
C GLY A 10 2.86 10.52 -35.37
N LYS A 11 4.03 10.02 -34.96
CA LYS A 11 4.83 9.02 -35.71
C LYS A 11 4.11 7.70 -35.97
N ASN A 12 3.08 7.39 -35.19
CA ASN A 12 2.15 6.26 -35.34
C ASN A 12 0.99 6.54 -36.31
N GLY A 13 1.00 7.67 -37.02
CA GLY A 13 -0.10 8.11 -37.89
C GLY A 13 -1.29 8.70 -37.15
N PHE A 14 -1.23 8.77 -35.81
CA PHE A 14 -2.32 9.32 -35.00
C PHE A 14 -2.37 10.84 -35.12
N LYS A 15 -3.51 11.40 -35.56
CA LYS A 15 -3.68 12.83 -35.78
C LYS A 15 -4.27 13.50 -34.54
N TRP A 16 -3.48 14.34 -33.88
CA TRP A 16 -3.92 15.24 -32.83
C TRP A 16 -4.56 16.46 -33.49
N GLN A 17 -5.79 16.79 -33.07
CA GLN A 17 -6.51 17.93 -33.58
C GLN A 17 -6.44 19.05 -32.54
N SER A 18 -5.99 20.24 -32.97
CA SER A 18 -5.81 21.41 -32.10
C SER A 18 -7.15 22.02 -31.68
N LYS A 19 -8.19 21.78 -32.47
CA LYS A 19 -9.57 22.18 -32.19
C LYS A 19 -10.33 20.96 -31.68
N CYS A 20 -11.07 21.13 -30.59
CA CYS A 20 -12.08 20.17 -30.18
C CYS A 20 -13.02 19.96 -31.38
N ASN A 21 -13.21 18.70 -31.81
CA ASN A 21 -14.34 18.37 -32.68
C ASN A 21 -15.61 18.65 -31.86
N LEU A 22 -16.08 19.88 -31.91
CA LEU A 22 -17.47 20.18 -31.71
C LEU A 22 -18.17 19.43 -32.83
N ILE A 23 -18.58 18.20 -32.55
CA ILE A 23 -19.60 17.52 -33.33
C ILE A 23 -20.67 18.59 -33.57
N PRO A 24 -21.02 18.93 -34.83
CA PRO A 24 -21.99 19.97 -35.07
C PRO A 24 -23.20 19.69 -34.19
N SER A 25 -23.54 20.65 -33.32
CA SER A 25 -24.66 20.63 -32.38
C SER A 25 -26.02 20.60 -33.10
N THR A 26 -26.10 20.02 -34.30
CA THR A 26 -27.28 20.06 -35.17
C THR A 26 -28.18 18.86 -34.97
N SER A 27 -27.73 17.82 -34.26
CA SER A 27 -28.64 16.79 -33.76
C SER A 27 -28.60 16.77 -32.24
N LYS A 28 -29.73 17.15 -31.62
CA LYS A 28 -30.00 16.74 -30.25
C LYS A 28 -29.89 15.21 -30.23
N ILE A 29 -29.02 14.67 -29.39
CA ILE A 29 -29.04 13.24 -29.11
C ILE A 29 -30.46 12.93 -28.62
N SER A 30 -31.18 12.08 -29.34
CA SER A 30 -32.53 11.64 -28.93
C SER A 30 -32.47 11.21 -27.47
N SER A 31 -33.43 11.62 -26.64
CA SER A 31 -33.48 11.23 -25.22
C SER A 31 -33.40 9.71 -25.03
N LYS A 32 -33.85 8.94 -26.03
CA LYS A 32 -33.74 7.47 -26.09
C LYS A 32 -32.30 6.95 -26.16
N ASN A 33 -31.35 7.75 -26.66
CA ASN A 33 -29.92 7.42 -26.77
C ASN A 33 -29.07 8.02 -25.64
N ILE A 34 -29.68 8.77 -24.72
CA ILE A 34 -28.98 9.26 -23.53
C ILE A 34 -28.94 8.12 -22.52
N VAL A 35 -27.79 7.46 -22.40
CA VAL A 35 -27.58 6.45 -21.36
C VAL A 35 -27.46 7.16 -20.02
N HIS A 36 -28.51 7.09 -19.20
CA HIS A 36 -28.48 7.54 -17.81
C HIS A 36 -27.73 6.51 -16.97
N ILE A 37 -26.43 6.75 -16.73
CA ILE A 37 -25.66 5.99 -15.75
C ILE A 37 -26.02 6.56 -14.38
N THR A 38 -26.76 5.81 -13.56
CA THR A 38 -27.02 6.20 -12.18
C THR A 38 -25.74 6.03 -11.36
N PRO A 39 -25.21 7.10 -10.73
CA PRO A 39 -24.02 6.98 -9.90
C PRO A 39 -24.35 6.16 -8.65
N GLY A 40 -23.61 5.10 -8.40
CA GLY A 40 -23.81 4.25 -7.22
C GLY A 40 -22.94 3.00 -7.22
N PRO A 41 -22.87 2.29 -6.09
CA PRO A 41 -22.23 0.98 -6.02
C PRO A 41 -23.01 -0.05 -6.86
N LEU A 42 -22.30 -0.99 -7.49
CA LEU A 42 -22.89 -2.07 -8.27
C LEU A 42 -22.48 -3.44 -7.70
N GLY A 43 -23.29 -4.46 -7.99
CA GLY A 43 -22.99 -5.85 -7.64
C GLY A 43 -22.85 -6.06 -6.14
N ASN A 44 -21.77 -6.75 -5.73
CA ASN A 44 -21.53 -7.11 -4.32
C ASN A 44 -21.39 -5.88 -3.40
N ALA A 45 -21.03 -4.71 -3.96
CA ALA A 45 -20.93 -3.47 -3.21
C ALA A 45 -22.28 -2.90 -2.75
N LEU A 46 -23.41 -3.34 -3.36
CA LEU A 46 -24.76 -2.91 -2.94
C LEU A 46 -25.15 -3.48 -1.57
N PHE A 47 -24.61 -4.65 -1.21
CA PHE A 47 -25.00 -5.37 0.00
C PHE A 47 -24.03 -5.17 1.17
N SER A 48 -22.88 -4.55 0.92
CA SER A 48 -21.85 -4.30 1.94
C SER A 48 -22.20 -3.04 2.72
N ASN A 49 -22.54 -3.19 4.00
CA ASN A 49 -22.90 -2.07 4.87
C ASN A 49 -21.82 -1.77 5.90
N GLU A 50 -21.01 -2.77 6.24
CA GLU A 50 -19.91 -2.60 7.20
C GLU A 50 -18.67 -1.99 6.52
N PRO A 51 -18.01 -0.99 7.12
CA PRO A 51 -16.84 -0.34 6.54
C PRO A 51 -15.71 -1.32 6.18
N VAL A 52 -15.55 -2.39 6.98
CA VAL A 52 -14.55 -3.44 6.75
C VAL A 52 -14.91 -4.26 5.51
N GLU A 53 -16.19 -4.59 5.33
CA GLU A 53 -16.65 -5.33 4.14
C GLU A 53 -16.46 -4.49 2.88
N CYS A 54 -16.83 -3.22 2.92
CA CYS A 54 -16.61 -2.27 1.83
C CYS A 54 -15.13 -2.14 1.46
N PHE A 55 -14.24 -2.12 2.47
CA PHE A 55 -12.80 -2.07 2.23
C PHE A 55 -12.28 -3.36 1.57
N LEU A 56 -12.79 -4.52 1.99
CA LEU A 56 -12.37 -5.81 1.44
C LEU A 56 -12.82 -6.01 -0.02
N LEU A 57 -13.84 -5.28 -0.50
CA LEU A 57 -14.22 -5.33 -1.93
C LEU A 57 -13.10 -4.88 -2.86
N PHE A 58 -12.18 -4.03 -2.40
CA PHE A 58 -11.01 -3.61 -3.17
C PHE A 58 -9.91 -4.67 -3.23
N PHE A 59 -9.96 -5.67 -2.35
CA PHE A 59 -8.94 -6.71 -2.22
C PHE A 59 -9.55 -8.10 -2.39
N SER A 60 -9.33 -8.72 -3.55
CA SER A 60 -9.77 -10.09 -3.77
C SER A 60 -9.04 -11.09 -2.87
N SER A 61 -9.68 -12.22 -2.57
CA SER A 61 -9.07 -13.35 -1.86
C SER A 61 -7.77 -13.81 -2.55
N ASP A 62 -7.78 -13.83 -3.88
CA ASP A 62 -6.66 -14.29 -4.68
C ASP A 62 -5.48 -13.32 -4.60
N LEU A 63 -5.77 -12.02 -4.52
CA LEU A 63 -4.74 -10.99 -4.30
C LEU A 63 -4.07 -11.20 -2.94
N PHE A 64 -4.83 -11.43 -1.88
CA PHE A 64 -4.26 -11.72 -0.56
C PHE A 64 -3.42 -13.00 -0.59
N ALA A 65 -3.91 -14.07 -1.19
CA ALA A 65 -3.18 -15.33 -1.30
C ALA A 65 -1.84 -15.14 -2.02
N LYS A 66 -1.83 -14.39 -3.12
CA LYS A 66 -0.63 -14.12 -3.93
C LYS A 66 0.39 -13.25 -3.21
N ILE A 67 -0.06 -12.23 -2.47
CA ILE A 67 0.84 -11.40 -1.66
C ILE A 67 1.48 -12.25 -0.56
N ILE A 68 0.67 -13.05 0.14
CA ILE A 68 1.14 -13.89 1.25
C ILE A 68 2.13 -14.95 0.74
N SER A 69 1.85 -15.60 -0.40
CA SER A 69 2.75 -16.61 -0.96
C SER A 69 4.14 -16.03 -1.28
N HIS A 70 4.19 -14.92 -2.03
CA HIS A 70 5.46 -14.29 -2.38
C HIS A 70 6.18 -13.69 -1.17
N THR A 71 5.45 -13.17 -0.19
CA THR A 71 6.07 -12.65 1.05
C THR A 71 6.69 -13.79 1.85
N ASN A 72 6.03 -14.95 1.92
CA ASN A 72 6.56 -16.13 2.58
C ASN A 72 7.78 -16.72 1.86
N GLU A 73 7.77 -16.74 0.52
CA GLU A 73 8.95 -17.09 -0.29
C GLU A 73 10.13 -16.18 0.04
N GLU A 74 9.92 -14.87 0.07
CA GLU A 74 10.97 -13.91 0.46
C GLU A 74 11.45 -14.11 1.90
N ILE A 75 10.55 -14.36 2.86
CA ILE A 75 10.94 -14.65 4.26
C ILE A 75 11.89 -15.85 4.31
N VAL A 76 11.60 -16.92 3.56
CA VAL A 76 12.47 -18.10 3.47
C VAL A 76 13.83 -17.75 2.88
N LEU A 77 13.88 -16.96 1.81
CA LEU A 77 15.14 -16.51 1.21
C LEU A 77 15.96 -15.62 2.16
N GLN A 78 15.32 -14.73 2.90
CA GLN A 78 16.02 -13.87 3.86
C GLN A 78 16.52 -14.67 5.07
N LYS A 79 15.77 -15.68 5.56
CA LYS A 79 16.21 -16.56 6.65
C LYS A 79 17.57 -17.20 6.38
N GLN A 80 17.77 -17.68 5.15
CA GLN A 80 19.02 -18.36 4.76
C GLN A 80 20.26 -17.48 4.93
N LYS A 81 20.11 -16.15 4.90
CA LYS A 81 21.22 -15.19 5.06
C LYS A 81 21.63 -14.96 6.51
N TYR A 82 20.82 -15.35 7.49
CA TYR A 82 21.09 -15.13 8.91
C TYR A 82 21.61 -16.40 9.61
N ALA A 83 22.35 -16.22 10.70
CA ALA A 83 22.83 -17.35 11.50
C ALA A 83 21.67 -18.21 12.04
N GLN A 84 21.89 -19.52 12.16
CA GLN A 84 20.89 -20.52 12.58
C GLN A 84 20.15 -20.13 13.88
N ASN A 85 20.86 -19.53 14.85
CA ASN A 85 20.27 -19.07 16.12
C ASN A 85 19.25 -17.93 15.97
N VAL A 86 19.27 -17.20 14.85
CA VAL A 86 18.34 -16.11 14.53
C VAL A 86 17.18 -16.62 13.69
N GLN A 87 17.39 -17.66 12.87
CA GLN A 87 16.37 -18.25 11.99
C GLN A 87 15.17 -18.83 12.76
N ASN A 88 15.40 -19.37 13.95
CA ASN A 88 14.37 -19.98 14.80
C ASN A 88 13.60 -18.97 15.68
N LYS A 89 13.87 -17.66 15.56
CA LYS A 89 13.13 -16.66 16.32
C LYS A 89 11.72 -16.48 15.76
N SER A 90 10.76 -16.28 16.66
CA SER A 90 9.34 -15.97 16.33
C SER A 90 9.18 -14.81 15.35
N THR A 91 10.14 -13.89 15.30
CA THR A 91 10.20 -12.74 14.39
C THR A 91 10.29 -13.11 12.91
N PHE A 92 10.88 -14.25 12.58
CA PHE A 92 11.08 -14.68 11.19
C PHE A 92 10.01 -15.68 10.75
N GLN A 93 8.91 -15.86 11.47
CA GLN A 93 7.88 -16.82 11.05
C GLN A 93 7.19 -16.38 9.75
N ASN A 94 6.62 -17.36 9.04
CA ASN A 94 5.83 -17.08 7.85
C ASN A 94 4.57 -16.30 8.24
N ILE A 95 4.14 -15.41 7.35
CA ILE A 95 2.99 -14.55 7.57
C ILE A 95 1.69 -15.29 7.27
N ASN A 96 0.72 -15.10 8.16
CA ASN A 96 -0.67 -15.54 7.97
C ASN A 96 -1.57 -14.38 7.53
N LEU A 97 -2.76 -14.69 6.98
CA LEU A 97 -3.77 -13.72 6.56
C LEU A 97 -4.15 -12.74 7.67
N ASN A 98 -4.29 -13.20 8.92
CA ASN A 98 -4.63 -12.34 10.05
C ASN A 98 -3.50 -11.35 10.38
N GLU A 99 -2.26 -11.78 10.27
CA GLU A 99 -1.10 -10.91 10.49
C GLU A 99 -0.98 -9.87 9.37
N PHE A 100 -1.23 -10.28 8.12
CA PHE A 100 -1.27 -9.36 6.99
C PHE A 100 -2.39 -8.32 7.13
N LYS A 101 -3.59 -8.74 7.53
CA LYS A 101 -4.70 -7.82 7.86
C LYS A 101 -4.35 -6.89 9.02
N GLY A 102 -3.66 -7.40 10.05
CA GLY A 102 -3.16 -6.59 11.16
C GLY A 102 -2.16 -5.52 10.71
N LEU A 103 -1.24 -5.88 9.80
CA LEU A 103 -0.29 -4.95 9.20
C LEU A 103 -1.00 -3.85 8.39
N LEU A 104 -2.00 -4.21 7.57
CA LEU A 104 -2.85 -3.24 6.87
C LEU A 104 -3.57 -2.32 7.84
N GLY A 105 -4.11 -2.85 8.94
CA GLY A 105 -4.73 -2.06 10.00
C GLY A 105 -3.78 -1.03 10.61
N ILE A 106 -2.52 -1.40 10.85
CA ILE A 106 -1.48 -0.47 11.34
C ILE A 106 -1.21 0.64 10.30
N LEU A 107 -1.11 0.30 9.02
CA LEU A 107 -0.89 1.28 7.95
C LEU A 107 -2.04 2.28 7.84
N ILE A 108 -3.27 1.79 7.82
CA ILE A 108 -4.48 2.61 7.76
C ILE A 108 -4.58 3.50 9.00
N ALA A 109 -4.37 2.95 10.20
CA ALA A 109 -4.37 3.73 11.45
C ALA A 109 -3.26 4.79 11.47
N SER A 110 -2.07 4.48 10.95
CA SER A 110 -0.97 5.45 10.85
C SER A 110 -1.29 6.60 9.88
N ALA A 111 -1.99 6.32 8.79
CA ALA A 111 -2.44 7.32 7.83
C ALA A 111 -3.57 8.19 8.42
N ALA A 112 -4.56 7.57 9.06
CA ALA A 112 -5.67 8.27 9.70
C ALA A 112 -5.20 9.23 10.79
N MET A 113 -4.18 8.83 11.56
CA MET A 113 -3.57 9.65 12.62
C MET A 113 -2.47 10.60 12.12
N LYS A 114 -2.14 10.61 10.82
CA LYS A 114 -1.04 11.38 10.22
C LYS A 114 0.34 11.09 10.83
N ASN A 115 0.52 9.89 11.38
CA ASN A 115 1.76 9.39 11.97
C ASN A 115 2.65 8.62 10.98
N ASN A 116 2.27 8.60 9.71
CA ASN A 116 2.96 7.90 8.62
C ASN A 116 4.42 8.35 8.40
N HIS A 117 4.78 9.56 8.82
CA HIS A 117 6.13 10.10 8.73
C HIS A 117 7.04 9.70 9.91
N LEU A 118 6.46 9.17 11.00
CA LEU A 118 7.20 8.79 12.19
C LEU A 118 7.99 7.50 11.94
N ASN A 119 9.17 7.43 12.57
CA ASN A 119 9.93 6.19 12.59
C ASN A 119 9.15 5.11 13.35
N ALA A 120 9.33 3.85 12.97
CA ALA A 120 8.73 2.68 13.60
C ALA A 120 8.98 2.64 15.12
N VAL A 121 10.17 3.03 15.56
CA VAL A 121 10.51 3.07 17.00
C VAL A 121 9.58 4.01 17.75
N ASN A 122 9.35 5.21 17.22
CA ASN A 122 8.48 6.22 17.82
C ASN A 122 7.00 5.85 17.68
N LEU A 123 6.64 5.20 16.56
CA LEU A 123 5.26 4.75 16.30
C LEU A 123 4.83 3.66 17.28
N PHE A 124 5.72 2.74 17.64
CA PHE A 124 5.44 1.65 18.59
C PHE A 124 5.78 2.02 20.04
N ASP A 125 6.20 3.26 20.30
CA ASP A 125 6.42 3.72 21.66
C ASP A 125 5.07 4.03 22.35
N HIS A 126 4.85 3.35 23.47
CA HIS A 126 3.70 3.54 24.34
C HIS A 126 3.56 4.95 24.88
N SER A 127 4.67 5.68 25.06
CA SER A 127 4.65 7.03 25.60
C SER A 127 4.09 8.05 24.60
N LEU A 128 4.36 7.85 23.30
CA LEU A 128 3.98 8.75 22.22
C LEU A 128 2.64 8.39 21.58
N CYS A 129 2.45 7.10 21.25
CA CYS A 129 1.31 6.64 20.45
C CYS A 129 0.34 5.74 21.24
N GLY A 130 0.65 5.43 22.50
CA GLY A 130 -0.10 4.49 23.34
C GLY A 130 0.10 3.04 22.91
N TYR A 131 -0.80 2.16 23.35
CA TYR A 131 -0.69 0.72 23.09
C TYR A 131 -1.24 0.26 21.73
N ARG A 132 -1.87 1.15 20.95
CA ARG A 132 -2.63 0.81 19.73
C ARG A 132 -1.85 0.02 18.68
N TYR A 133 -0.61 0.40 18.41
CA TYR A 133 0.21 -0.29 17.40
C TYR A 133 0.86 -1.56 17.98
N ARG A 134 1.25 -1.50 19.26
CA ARG A 134 1.88 -2.61 19.98
C ARG A 134 0.91 -3.74 20.31
N SER A 135 -0.39 -3.45 20.44
CA SER A 135 -1.43 -4.45 20.66
C SER A 135 -1.68 -5.31 19.43
N THR A 136 -1.37 -4.80 18.23
CA THR A 136 -1.62 -5.52 16.97
C THR A 136 -0.42 -6.37 16.56
N MET A 137 0.79 -5.82 16.63
CA MET A 137 2.03 -6.54 16.29
C MET A 137 3.21 -6.04 17.14
N SER A 138 4.26 -6.86 17.25
CA SER A 138 5.51 -6.44 17.91
C SER A 138 6.39 -5.60 16.98
N LEU A 139 7.21 -4.70 17.53
CA LEU A 139 8.20 -3.97 16.72
C LEU A 139 9.25 -4.92 16.11
N ALA A 140 9.58 -6.00 16.83
CA ALA A 140 10.56 -6.99 16.41
C ALA A 140 10.13 -7.72 15.13
N SER A 141 8.84 -8.04 14.96
CA SER A 141 8.30 -8.65 13.73
C SER A 141 8.57 -7.84 12.46
N ARG A 142 8.83 -6.52 12.56
CA ARG A 142 9.24 -5.66 11.44
C ARG A 142 10.76 -5.62 11.23
N ALA A 143 11.55 -5.90 12.26
CA ALA A 143 13.00 -5.74 12.26
C ALA A 143 13.73 -6.80 11.40
N ALA A 144 13.04 -7.85 10.93
CA ALA A 144 13.60 -8.82 9.98
C ALA A 144 14.10 -8.20 8.66
N ALA A 145 13.64 -6.99 8.31
CA ALA A 145 14.08 -6.25 7.13
C ALA A 145 15.34 -5.36 7.37
N LYS A 146 15.86 -5.28 8.61
CA LYS A 146 17.09 -4.55 8.92
C LYS A 146 18.08 -5.47 9.64
N GLY A 147 18.95 -6.11 8.86
CA GLY A 147 20.20 -6.64 9.38
C GLY A 147 20.97 -5.51 10.07
N GLY A 148 21.12 -5.61 11.38
CA GLY A 148 21.79 -4.60 12.20
C GLY A 148 21.56 -4.81 13.69
N LEU A 149 22.33 -5.74 14.26
CA LEU A 149 22.76 -5.79 15.68
C LEU A 149 21.67 -5.59 16.74
N GLY A 150 21.15 -6.70 17.27
CA GLY A 150 20.48 -6.71 18.57
C GLY A 150 21.50 -6.57 19.70
N GLY A 151 21.88 -5.34 20.02
CA GLY A 151 22.47 -4.97 21.31
C GLY A 151 21.36 -4.81 22.34
N SER A 152 21.56 -5.41 23.51
CA SER A 152 20.68 -5.34 24.68
C SER A 152 20.31 -3.89 25.03
N PHE A 153 19.03 -3.63 25.30
CA PHE A 153 18.57 -2.32 25.79
C PHE A 153 18.88 -2.22 27.29
N ALA A 154 20.08 -1.76 27.62
CA ALA A 154 20.39 -1.24 28.96
C ALA A 154 20.02 0.26 29.01
N PRO A 155 19.53 0.77 30.16
CA PRO A 155 19.10 2.16 30.27
C PRO A 155 20.32 3.07 30.38
N GLY A 156 20.49 3.95 29.41
CA GLY A 156 21.51 5.01 29.42
C GLY A 156 22.68 4.75 28.45
N GLY A 157 22.65 5.39 27.29
CA GLY A 157 23.77 5.36 26.33
C GLY A 157 23.43 6.06 25.02
N LYS A 158 24.28 7.01 24.61
CA LYS A 158 24.06 8.02 23.56
C LYS A 158 23.81 7.44 22.16
N PHE A 159 23.00 8.15 21.37
CA PHE A 159 22.85 8.01 19.93
C PHE A 159 24.17 8.26 19.19
N LEU A 160 24.52 7.38 18.25
CA LEU A 160 25.52 7.63 17.21
C LEU A 160 25.19 6.75 15.99
N GLY A 161 25.13 7.37 14.82
CA GLY A 161 25.13 6.66 13.53
C GLY A 161 23.88 6.83 12.68
N ALA A 162 23.72 8.00 12.06
CA ALA A 162 22.95 8.12 10.84
C ALA A 162 23.68 7.37 9.71
N ALA A 163 23.09 6.27 9.21
CA ALA A 163 23.53 5.64 7.97
C ALA A 163 22.31 5.27 7.11
N LYS A 164 22.24 5.96 5.97
CA LYS A 164 21.28 5.79 4.87
C LYS A 164 21.29 4.35 4.36
N TYR A 165 20.16 3.65 4.41
CA TYR A 165 19.74 2.76 3.32
C TYR A 165 18.23 2.84 3.14
N LYS A 166 17.85 3.21 1.91
CA LYS A 166 16.50 3.48 1.40
C LYS A 166 15.68 2.19 1.33
N ASN A 167 14.40 2.33 1.65
CA ASN A 167 13.26 1.61 1.08
C ASN A 167 13.42 0.13 0.78
N ILE A 168 12.87 -0.72 1.65
CA ILE A 168 12.25 -1.97 1.23
C ILE A 168 10.89 -2.02 1.94
N PHE A 169 9.83 -2.15 1.15
CA PHE A 169 8.40 -2.02 1.47
C PHE A 169 7.87 -0.60 1.71
N PHE A 170 7.71 0.12 0.60
CA PHE A 170 6.52 0.95 0.35
C PHE A 170 6.16 0.81 -1.13
N PHE A 171 5.20 -0.09 -1.36
CA PHE A 171 4.23 -0.28 -2.44
C PHE A 171 4.01 -1.79 -2.60
#